data_AF-A0A7Z7CL64-F1
#
_entry.id   AF-A0A7Z7CL64-F1
#
_cell.length_a   1.000
_cell.length_b   1.000
_cell.length_c   1.000
_cell.angle_alpha   90.00
_cell.angle_beta   90.00
_cell.angle_gamma   90.00
#
_symmetry.space_group_name_H-M   'P 1'
#
loop_
_entity.id
_entity.type
_entity.pdbx_description
1 polymer ?
#
loop_
_entity_poly.entity_id
_entity_poly.type
_entity_poly.pdbx_seq_one_letter_code
_entity_poly.pdbx_strand_id
1 'polypeptide(L)'
;MKHIKMAMAVLAATAIITTVITTALMNNETVVTTSTPSTLSVINNEDLAGTATTKQFNIPEGFECVKVSFKNTGSKAFTFTINQESTAGIAKMSYTVPADGKEHTYWSDQAWSRGLFYVSVSSAQGMSGRLSVLLGKDFNELKSL
;
A
#
# COMPACT_ATOMS: atom_id res chain seq x y z
N MET A 1 -22.35 13.52 45.22
CA MET A 1 -21.06 12.81 45.08
C MET A 1 -20.78 12.61 43.59
N LYS A 2 -19.51 12.81 43.22
CA LYS A 2 -19.01 13.09 41.88
C LYS A 2 -18.55 11.78 41.23
N HIS A 3 -19.11 11.40 40.08
CA HIS A 3 -18.53 10.34 39.24
C HIS A 3 -18.62 10.76 37.77
N ILE A 4 -17.53 11.37 37.29
CA ILE A 4 -17.27 11.61 35.87
C ILE A 4 -16.76 10.28 35.32
N LYS A 5 -17.55 9.60 34.48
CA LYS A 5 -17.06 8.50 33.65
C LYS A 5 -16.57 9.09 32.34
N MET A 6 -15.25 9.10 32.14
CA MET A 6 -14.63 9.41 30.86
C MET A 6 -15.14 8.43 29.80
N ALA A 7 -15.80 8.94 28.78
CA ALA A 7 -16.14 8.18 27.59
C ALA A 7 -14.86 8.08 26.72
N MET A 8 -14.34 6.86 26.56
CA MET A 8 -13.39 6.54 25.48
C MET A 8 -14.16 6.59 24.15
N ALA A 9 -13.94 7.63 23.37
CA ALA A 9 -14.38 7.66 21.98
C ALA A 9 -13.36 6.87 21.14
N VAL A 10 -13.73 5.66 20.74
CA VAL A 10 -13.00 4.90 19.71
C VAL A 10 -13.42 5.44 18.35
N LEU A 11 -12.51 6.13 17.67
CA LEU A 11 -12.68 6.58 16.30
C LEU A 11 -12.35 5.42 15.36
N ALA A 12 -13.35 4.64 14.96
CA ALA A 12 -13.20 3.64 13.90
C ALA A 12 -13.34 4.34 12.54
N ALA A 13 -12.24 4.49 11.80
CA ALA A 13 -12.27 4.96 10.43
C ALA A 13 -12.73 3.80 9.52
N THR A 14 -14.00 3.81 9.12
CA THR A 14 -14.52 2.92 8.07
C THR A 14 -14.11 3.48 6.71
N ALA A 15 -13.32 2.71 5.95
CA ALA A 15 -13.01 3.02 4.56
C ALA A 15 -14.29 2.92 3.71
N ILE A 16 -14.70 4.03 3.09
CA ILE A 16 -15.85 4.07 2.19
C ILE A 16 -15.37 3.58 0.82
N ILE A 17 -15.75 2.37 0.43
CA ILE A 17 -15.53 1.86 -0.93
C ILE A 17 -16.66 2.43 -1.80
N THR A 18 -16.37 3.44 -2.62
CA THR A 18 -17.32 3.97 -3.60
C THR A 18 -17.34 3.08 -4.85
N THR A 19 -18.32 2.20 -4.96
CA THR A 19 -18.58 1.43 -6.17
C THR A 19 -19.38 2.28 -7.16
N VAL A 20 -18.81 2.60 -8.32
CA VAL A 20 -19.51 3.27 -9.42
C VAL A 20 -20.22 2.22 -10.26
N ILE A 21 -21.56 2.22 -10.25
CA ILE A 21 -22.38 1.35 -11.11
C ILE A 21 -22.80 2.15 -12.34
N THR A 22 -22.37 1.75 -13.53
CA THR A 22 -22.87 2.29 -14.80
C THR A 22 -23.88 1.29 -15.36
N THR A 23 -25.16 1.66 -15.42
CA THR A 23 -26.20 0.82 -16.06
C THR A 23 -26.38 1.24 -17.52
N ALA A 24 -26.09 0.33 -18.45
CA ALA A 24 -26.57 0.41 -19.82
C ALA A 24 -27.75 -0.55 -19.97
N LEU A 25 -28.93 -0.02 -20.28
CA LEU A 25 -30.17 -0.78 -20.42
C LEU A 25 -30.33 -1.24 -21.89
N MET A 26 -29.93 -2.49 -22.17
CA MET A 26 -30.40 -3.23 -23.35
C MET A 26 -30.55 -4.72 -23.01
N ASN A 27 -31.81 -5.13 -22.84
CA ASN A 27 -32.37 -6.47 -23.04
C ASN A 27 -31.96 -7.62 -22.09
N ASN A 28 -32.82 -7.82 -21.07
CA ASN A 28 -33.33 -9.10 -20.52
C ASN A 28 -32.43 -10.28 -20.08
N GLU A 29 -31.16 -10.05 -19.73
CA GLU A 29 -30.49 -10.80 -18.66
C GLU A 29 -29.57 -9.84 -17.91
N THR A 30 -29.90 -9.52 -16.66
CA THR A 30 -29.01 -8.70 -15.81
C THR A 30 -27.86 -9.59 -15.32
N VAL A 31 -26.94 -9.96 -16.20
CA VAL A 31 -25.63 -10.45 -15.77
C VAL A 31 -24.89 -9.23 -15.24
N VAL A 32 -24.94 -9.04 -13.92
CA VAL A 32 -24.06 -8.08 -13.25
C VAL A 32 -22.64 -8.66 -13.34
N THR A 33 -21.93 -8.40 -14.43
CA THR A 33 -20.48 -8.57 -14.47
C THR A 33 -19.86 -7.51 -13.56
N THR A 34 -19.68 -7.83 -12.29
CA THR A 34 -18.78 -7.09 -11.41
C THR A 34 -17.35 -7.29 -11.92
N SER A 35 -16.91 -6.43 -12.84
CA SER A 35 -15.50 -6.36 -13.23
C SER A 35 -14.70 -5.88 -12.02
N THR A 36 -14.24 -6.83 -11.21
CA THR A 36 -13.40 -6.55 -10.05
C THR A 36 -12.06 -6.03 -10.59
N PRO A 37 -11.59 -4.85 -10.16
CA PRO A 37 -10.38 -4.26 -10.72
C PRO A 37 -9.20 -5.21 -10.61
N SER A 38 -8.39 -5.28 -11.66
CA SER A 38 -7.17 -6.10 -11.72
C SER A 38 -6.06 -5.54 -10.83
N THR A 39 -6.14 -4.26 -10.46
CA THR A 39 -5.17 -3.58 -9.61
C THR A 39 -5.83 -2.78 -8.50
N LEU A 40 -5.11 -2.58 -7.40
CA LEU A 40 -5.61 -1.89 -6.21
C LEU A 40 -4.50 -1.05 -5.57
N SER A 41 -4.70 0.27 -5.49
CA SER A 41 -3.77 1.16 -4.79
C SER A 41 -4.05 1.13 -3.29
N VAL A 42 -3.07 0.71 -2.51
CA VAL A 42 -3.21 0.58 -1.04
C VAL A 42 -2.38 1.60 -0.27
N ILE A 43 -1.39 2.21 -0.92
CA ILE A 43 -0.71 3.43 -0.47
C ILE A 43 -0.54 4.30 -1.70
N ASN A 44 -1.00 5.55 -1.66
CA ASN A 44 -0.96 6.44 -2.81
C ASN A 44 -0.20 7.74 -2.50
N ASN A 45 1.03 7.83 -3.00
CA ASN A 45 1.85 9.05 -2.97
C ASN A 45 1.93 9.66 -1.55
N GLU A 46 2.09 8.80 -0.54
CA GLU A 46 2.22 9.23 0.84
C GLU A 46 3.62 9.78 1.12
N ASP A 47 3.70 10.86 1.88
CA ASP A 47 4.96 11.48 2.23
C ASP A 47 5.79 10.63 3.20
N LEU A 48 7.10 10.63 2.97
CA LEU A 48 8.14 10.08 3.84
C LEU A 48 8.97 11.24 4.38
N ALA A 49 9.20 11.25 5.70
CA ALA A 49 9.99 12.28 6.37
C ALA A 49 10.71 11.71 7.61
N GLY A 50 11.66 12.47 8.16
CA GLY A 50 12.39 12.09 9.37
C GLY A 50 13.50 11.07 9.10
N THR A 51 13.91 10.29 10.09
CA THR A 51 15.00 9.30 9.94
C THR A 51 14.50 7.86 9.83
N ALA A 52 13.27 7.61 10.28
CA ALA A 52 12.59 6.33 10.16
C ALA A 52 11.08 6.53 10.06
N THR A 53 10.40 5.68 9.31
CA THR A 53 8.94 5.66 9.20
C THR A 53 8.49 4.24 8.91
N THR A 54 7.33 3.85 9.45
CA THR A 54 6.66 2.61 9.06
C THR A 54 5.27 2.93 8.56
N LYS A 55 4.91 2.32 7.43
CA LYS A 55 3.56 2.35 6.85
C LYS A 55 3.02 0.93 6.80
N GLN A 56 1.71 0.78 6.90
CA GLN A 56 1.04 -0.52 6.82
C GLN A 56 0.08 -0.55 5.63
N PHE A 57 -0.07 -1.72 5.03
CA PHE A 57 -1.09 -1.97 4.02
C PHE A 57 -1.57 -3.42 4.11
N ASN A 58 -2.79 -3.69 3.64
CA ASN A 58 -3.36 -5.03 3.61
C ASN A 58 -3.48 -5.52 2.17
N ILE A 59 -3.07 -6.76 1.92
CA ILE A 59 -3.36 -7.47 0.66
C ILE A 59 -4.68 -8.22 0.83
N PRO A 60 -5.75 -7.85 0.11
CA PRO A 60 -7.00 -8.58 0.14
C PRO A 60 -6.93 -9.86 -0.70
N GLU A 61 -7.94 -10.71 -0.59
CA GLU A 61 -8.06 -11.91 -1.39
C GLU A 61 -8.09 -11.60 -2.90
N GLY A 62 -7.44 -12.46 -3.69
CA GLY A 62 -7.36 -12.33 -5.14
C GLY A 62 -6.26 -11.40 -5.65
N PHE A 63 -5.53 -10.71 -4.77
CA PHE A 63 -4.34 -9.94 -5.12
C PHE A 63 -3.09 -10.61 -4.57
N GLU A 64 -2.04 -10.69 -5.36
CA GLU A 64 -0.81 -11.40 -4.99
C GLU A 64 0.47 -10.75 -5.53
N CYS A 65 0.35 -9.87 -6.53
CA CYS A 65 1.46 -9.14 -7.11
C CYS A 65 1.60 -7.77 -6.44
N VAL A 66 2.82 -7.35 -6.10
CA VAL A 66 3.06 -6.07 -5.42
C VAL A 66 4.05 -5.22 -6.21
N LYS A 67 3.67 -3.98 -6.50
CA LYS A 67 4.51 -2.91 -7.07
C LYS A 67 4.68 -1.83 -6.00
N VAL A 68 5.92 -1.57 -5.62
CA VAL A 68 6.28 -0.56 -4.61
C VAL A 68 7.11 0.50 -5.29
N SER A 69 6.68 1.76 -5.22
CA SER A 69 7.39 2.87 -5.84
C SER A 69 7.79 3.90 -4.79
N PHE A 70 9.04 4.32 -4.86
CA PHE A 70 9.60 5.34 -3.99
C PHE A 70 10.16 6.48 -4.82
N LYS A 71 9.93 7.71 -4.39
CA LYS A 71 10.65 8.89 -4.89
C LYS A 71 11.44 9.49 -3.74
N ASN A 72 12.77 9.35 -3.73
CA ASN A 72 13.62 9.90 -2.69
C ASN A 72 14.07 11.32 -3.07
N THR A 73 13.49 12.32 -2.41
CA THR A 73 13.86 13.74 -2.58
C THR A 73 14.84 14.22 -1.50
N GLY A 74 15.28 13.33 -0.61
CA GLY A 74 16.27 13.61 0.42
C GLY A 74 17.67 13.69 -0.16
N SER A 75 18.65 13.97 0.71
CA SER A 75 20.06 14.09 0.31
C SER A 75 20.86 12.80 0.46
N LYS A 76 20.26 11.74 1.02
CA LYS A 76 20.88 10.44 1.29
C LYS A 76 19.97 9.30 0.89
N ALA A 77 20.59 8.22 0.43
CA ALA A 77 19.88 6.98 0.19
C ALA A 77 19.23 6.49 1.49
N PHE A 78 18.10 5.82 1.37
CA PHE A 78 17.43 5.15 2.47
C PHE A 78 17.24 3.68 2.15
N THR A 79 17.08 2.86 3.18
CA THR A 79 16.74 1.45 3.06
C THR A 79 15.27 1.26 3.38
N PHE A 80 14.62 0.30 2.72
CA PHE A 80 13.32 -0.18 3.16
C PHE A 80 13.29 -1.69 3.26
N THR A 81 12.42 -2.19 4.12
CA THR A 81 12.06 -3.60 4.24
C THR A 81 10.56 -3.72 4.34
N ILE A 82 9.99 -4.70 3.65
CA ILE A 82 8.58 -5.06 3.74
C ILE A 82 8.46 -6.40 4.45
N ASN A 83 7.79 -6.38 5.60
CA ASN A 83 7.55 -7.56 6.43
C ASN A 83 6.06 -7.89 6.46
N GLN A 84 5.73 -9.18 6.50
CA GLN A 84 4.36 -9.66 6.68
C GLN A 84 4.03 -9.89 8.16
N GLU A 85 2.76 -9.70 8.55
CA GLU A 85 2.17 -9.89 9.89
C GLU A 85 2.64 -8.91 10.98
N SER A 86 3.89 -8.47 10.96
CA SER A 86 4.40 -7.44 11.89
C SER A 86 5.61 -6.70 11.32
N THR A 87 6.05 -5.63 11.99
CA THR A 87 7.27 -4.88 11.64
C THR A 87 8.56 -5.70 11.76
N ALA A 88 8.53 -6.83 12.47
CA ALA A 88 9.64 -7.77 12.61
C ALA A 88 9.29 -9.19 12.09
N GLY A 89 8.23 -9.28 11.28
CA GLY A 89 7.76 -10.55 10.74
C GLY A 89 8.59 -11.07 9.56
N ILE A 90 7.96 -11.90 8.74
CA ILE A 90 8.65 -12.53 7.59
C ILE A 90 8.98 -11.45 6.57
N ALA A 91 10.28 -11.27 6.30
CA ALA A 91 10.74 -10.34 5.27
C ALA A 91 10.39 -10.84 3.87
N LYS A 92 9.74 -9.96 3.10
CA LYS A 92 9.30 -10.22 1.73
C LYS A 92 10.09 -9.45 0.69
N MET A 93 10.59 -8.27 1.07
CA MET A 93 11.35 -7.40 0.18
C MET A 93 12.28 -6.52 1.01
N SER A 94 13.51 -6.28 0.53
CA SER A 94 14.41 -5.29 1.13
C SER A 94 15.35 -4.71 0.08
N TYR A 95 15.44 -3.38 0.00
CA TYR A 95 16.29 -2.68 -0.97
C TYR A 95 16.77 -1.33 -0.42
N THR A 96 17.74 -0.75 -1.14
CA THR A 96 18.19 0.64 -0.97
C THR A 96 17.62 1.51 -2.09
N VAL A 97 17.07 2.67 -1.74
CA VAL A 97 16.58 3.68 -2.68
C VAL A 97 17.57 4.84 -2.73
N PRO A 98 18.19 5.12 -3.89
CA PRO A 98 19.16 6.19 -4.02
C PRO A 98 18.50 7.57 -3.89
N ALA A 99 19.28 8.57 -3.46
CA ALA A 99 18.84 9.97 -3.39
C ALA A 99 19.12 10.71 -4.70
N ASP A 100 18.46 10.31 -5.77
CA ASP A 100 18.61 10.92 -7.09
C ASP A 100 17.36 11.71 -7.54
N GLY A 101 16.35 11.84 -6.68
CA GLY A 101 15.10 12.54 -6.98
C GLY A 101 14.18 11.80 -7.96
N LYS A 102 14.57 10.62 -8.45
CA LYS A 102 13.80 9.83 -9.40
C LYS A 102 12.89 8.86 -8.68
N GLU A 103 11.89 8.37 -9.41
CA GLU A 103 11.06 7.27 -8.95
C GLU A 103 11.78 5.95 -9.21
N HIS A 104 11.82 5.10 -8.18
CA HIS A 104 12.35 3.74 -8.23
C HIS A 104 11.23 2.77 -7.88
N THR A 105 10.99 1.81 -8.76
CA THR A 105 9.95 0.80 -8.61
C THR A 105 10.57 -0.57 -8.35
N TYR A 106 10.01 -1.27 -7.37
CA TYR A 106 10.36 -2.61 -6.98
C TYR A 106 9.14 -3.51 -7.08
N TRP A 107 9.36 -4.77 -7.45
CA TRP A 107 8.32 -5.74 -7.72
C TRP A 107 8.49 -6.95 -6.81
N SER A 108 7.38 -7.54 -6.37
CA SER A 108 7.45 -8.86 -5.75
C SER A 108 8.04 -9.87 -6.75
N ASP A 109 8.91 -10.73 -6.24
CA ASP A 109 9.55 -11.82 -7.00
C ASP A 109 8.61 -13.02 -7.20
N GLN A 110 7.62 -13.14 -6.33
CA GLN A 110 6.62 -14.20 -6.31
C GLN A 110 5.29 -13.66 -5.76
N ALA A 111 4.24 -14.48 -5.87
CA ALA A 111 2.94 -14.21 -5.25
C ALA A 111 3.07 -14.05 -3.73
N TRP A 112 2.45 -13.01 -3.18
CA TRP A 112 2.37 -12.78 -1.73
C TRP A 112 1.00 -13.19 -1.20
N SER A 113 0.98 -13.79 -0.02
CA SER A 113 -0.27 -14.15 0.66
C SER A 113 -1.06 -12.92 1.07
N ARG A 114 -2.38 -13.06 1.18
CA ARG A 114 -3.23 -12.04 1.81
C ARG A 114 -2.82 -11.78 3.26
N GLY A 115 -3.11 -10.59 3.75
CA GLY A 115 -2.84 -10.20 5.14
C GLY A 115 -2.20 -8.84 5.26
N LEU A 116 -1.70 -8.55 6.46
CA LEU A 116 -1.14 -7.26 6.83
C LEU A 116 0.36 -7.21 6.55
N PHE A 117 0.82 -6.12 5.95
CA PHE A 117 2.21 -5.88 5.60
C PHE A 117 2.66 -4.53 6.13
N TYR A 118 3.95 -4.45 6.43
CA TYR A 118 4.60 -3.29 7.03
C TYR A 118 5.79 -2.87 6.19
N VAL A 119 5.76 -1.66 5.63
CA VAL A 119 6.88 -1.03 4.94
C VAL A 119 7.64 -0.19 5.94
N SER A 120 8.78 -0.68 6.41
CA SER A 120 9.68 0.05 7.30
C SER A 120 10.78 0.69 6.48
N VAL A 121 10.92 2.00 6.59
CA VAL A 121 11.91 2.81 5.86
C VAL A 121 12.82 3.50 6.86
N SER A 122 14.13 3.51 6.60
CA SER A 122 15.12 4.14 7.47
C SER A 122 16.28 4.77 6.68
N SER A 123 16.82 5.87 7.22
CA SER A 123 17.95 6.60 6.63
C SER A 123 18.91 7.06 7.73
N ALA A 124 20.18 7.19 7.39
CA ALA A 124 21.20 7.73 8.28
C ALA A 124 21.03 9.24 8.56
N GLN A 125 20.26 9.95 7.74
CA GLN A 125 19.96 11.38 7.89
C GLN A 125 18.48 11.65 7.57
N GLY A 126 18.07 12.92 7.62
CA GLY A 126 16.72 13.33 7.23
C GLY A 126 16.35 12.81 5.84
N MET A 127 15.35 11.94 5.80
CA MET A 127 14.66 11.48 4.61
C MET A 127 13.60 12.49 4.22
N SER A 128 13.40 12.65 2.92
CA SER A 128 12.19 13.23 2.34
C SER A 128 11.85 12.45 1.08
N GLY A 129 10.57 12.24 0.81
CA GLY A 129 10.18 11.52 -0.39
C GLY A 129 8.74 11.10 -0.37
N ARG A 130 8.40 10.18 -1.26
CA ARG A 130 7.05 9.62 -1.38
C ARG A 130 7.07 8.11 -1.57
N LEU A 131 6.02 7.46 -1.08
CA LEU A 131 5.76 6.03 -1.22
C LEU A 131 4.40 5.80 -1.90
N SER A 132 4.39 4.87 -2.84
CA SER A 132 3.17 4.28 -3.40
C SER A 132 3.27 2.75 -3.39
N VAL A 133 2.16 2.08 -3.09
CA VAL A 133 2.03 0.62 -3.16
C VAL A 133 0.78 0.29 -3.95
N LEU A 134 0.98 -0.45 -5.03
CA LEU A 134 -0.06 -0.94 -5.91
C LEU A 134 -0.04 -2.47 -5.91
N LEU A 135 -1.21 -3.07 -5.77
CA LEU A 135 -1.41 -4.51 -5.83
C LEU A 135 -1.98 -4.90 -7.18
N GLY A 136 -1.65 -6.10 -7.64
CA GLY A 136 -2.18 -6.70 -8.87
C GLY A 136 -2.62 -8.14 -8.64
N LYS A 137 -3.59 -8.59 -9.43
CA LYS A 137 -3.95 -10.00 -9.53
C LYS A 137 -2.95 -10.78 -10.39
N ASP A 138 -2.41 -10.13 -11.42
CA ASP A 138 -1.40 -10.67 -12.33
C ASP A 138 -0.25 -9.67 -12.54
N PHE A 139 0.97 -10.19 -12.72
CA PHE A 139 2.16 -9.36 -12.91
C PHE A 139 2.16 -8.61 -14.24
N ASN A 140 1.59 -9.16 -15.30
CA ASN A 140 1.57 -8.51 -16.61
C ASN A 140 0.60 -7.32 -16.59
N GLU A 141 -0.57 -7.50 -15.98
CA GLU A 141 -1.52 -6.40 -15.78
C GLU A 141 -0.91 -5.29 -14.93
N LEU A 142 -0.24 -5.66 -13.82
CA LEU A 142 0.38 -4.67 -12.94
C LEU A 142 1.55 -3.92 -13.61
N LYS A 143 2.35 -4.59 -14.46
CA LYS A 143 3.47 -4.01 -15.23
C LYS A 143 3.04 -3.14 -16.40
N SER A 144 1.80 -3.27 -16.87
CA SER A 144 1.26 -2.45 -17.96
C SER A 144 0.89 -1.02 -17.53
N LEU A 145 0.95 -0.72 -16.22
CA LEU A 145 0.68 0.57 -15.58
C LEU A 145 1.96 1.32 -15.21
#